data_AF-A0A7V6P9J3-F1
#
_entry.id   AF-A0A7V6P9J3-F1
#
_cell.length_a   1.000
_cell.length_b   1.000
_cell.length_c   1.000
_cell.angle_alpha   90.00
_cell.angle_beta   90.00
_cell.angle_gamma   90.00
#
_symmetry.space_group_name_H-M   'P 1'
#
loop_
_entity.id
_entity.type
_entity.pdbx_description
1 polymer ?
#
loop_
_entity_poly.entity_id
_entity_poly.type
_entity_poly.pdbx_seq_one_letter_code
_entity_poly.pdbx_strand_id
1 'polypeptide(L)' 'MHTNQAQPLVSPTGPMIDPFGRAVTYLRVSVTDRCDFRCTYCMAEHMTFLPKKDLLTLEELDRLCTAFIEKGVRKLR' A
#
# COMPACT_ATOMS: atom_id res chain seq x y z
N MET A 1 -3.83 15.20 -22.88
CA MET A 1 -2.48 15.17 -22.27
C MET A 1 -2.67 15.21 -20.75
N HIS A 2 -2.93 14.14 -20.00
CA HIS A 2 -2.15 12.91 -19.83
C HIS A 2 -3.09 11.82 -19.29
N THR A 3 -3.41 10.83 -20.12
CA THR A 3 -4.10 9.61 -19.68
C THR A 3 -3.05 8.66 -19.10
N ASN A 4 -2.88 8.67 -17.78
CA ASN A 4 -2.03 7.72 -17.08
C ASN A 4 -2.74 6.36 -17.04
N GLN A 5 -2.58 5.59 -18.12
CA GLN A 5 -2.99 4.19 -18.13
C GLN A 5 -2.01 3.40 -17.26
N ALA A 6 -2.40 3.18 -16.00
CA ALA A 6 -1.78 2.19 -15.15
C ALA A 6 -2.01 0.81 -15.78
N GLN A 7 -1.03 0.34 -16.54
CA GLN A 7 -1.01 -0.99 -17.12
C GLN A 7 -0.95 -2.02 -15.97
N PRO A 8 -1.86 -3.01 -15.91
CA PRO A 8 -1.77 -4.06 -14.92
C PRO A 8 -0.55 -4.93 -15.27
N LEU A 9 0.49 -4.85 -14.43
CA LEU A 9 1.64 -5.74 -14.49
C LEU A 9 1.21 -7.16 -14.10
N VAL A 10 0.62 -7.89 -15.04
CA VAL A 10 0.39 -9.34 -14.89
C VAL A 10 1.73 -10.03 -15.05
N SER A 11 2.50 -10.06 -13.96
CA SER A 11 3.72 -10.86 -13.86
C SER A 11 3.35 -12.33 -13.63
N PRO A 12 4.12 -13.28 -14.18
CA PRO A 12 3.86 -14.72 -14.03
C PRO A 12 3.75 -15.11 -12.55
N THR A 13 3.02 -16.19 -12.29
CA THR A 13 2.67 -16.76 -10.98
C THR A 13 3.91 -17.27 -10.23
N GLY A 14 4.83 -16.36 -9.92
CA GLY A 14 6.07 -16.59 -9.22
C GLY A 14 6.29 -15.50 -8.16
N PRO A 15 7.22 -15.73 -7.23
CA PRO A 15 7.52 -14.77 -6.18
C PRO A 15 7.89 -13.42 -6.79
N MET A 16 7.32 -12.34 -6.26
CA MET A 16 7.70 -10.99 -6.66
C MET A 16 9.13 -10.71 -6.18
N ILE A 17 10.09 -10.72 -7.11
CA ILE A 17 11.51 -10.45 -6.84
C ILE A 17 11.85 -9.05 -7.34
N ASP A 18 12.48 -8.24 -6.49
CA ASP A 18 12.98 -6.92 -6.90
C ASP A 18 14.31 -7.04 -7.68
N PRO A 19 14.80 -5.96 -8.34
CA PRO A 19 16.08 -5.99 -9.06
C PRO A 19 17.31 -6.31 -8.19
N PHE A 20 17.18 -6.26 -6.85
CA PHE A 20 18.21 -6.63 -5.90
C PHE A 20 18.13 -8.10 -5.47
N GLY A 21 17.24 -8.89 -6.06
CA GLY A 21 17.08 -10.32 -5.78
C GLY A 21 16.29 -10.63 -4.50
N ARG A 22 15.57 -9.67 -3.92
CA ARG A 22 14.80 -9.88 -2.69
C ARG A 22 13.35 -10.24 -3.01
N ALA A 23 12.84 -11.26 -2.32
CA ALA A 23 11.43 -11.63 -2.40
C ALA A 23 10.54 -10.72 -1.55
N VAL A 24 9.53 -10.12 -2.17
CA VAL A 24 8.53 -9.30 -1.49
C VAL A 24 7.56 -10.21 -0.74
N THR A 25 7.83 -10.42 0.56
CA THR A 25 7.03 -11.30 1.43
C THR A 25 6.18 -10.54 2.46
N TYR A 26 6.40 -9.24 2.59
CA TYR A 26 5.79 -8.40 3.62
C TYR A 26 5.17 -7.13 3.00
N LEU A 27 3.88 -6.91 3.28
CA LEU A 27 3.13 -5.74 2.86
C LEU A 27 2.67 -4.96 4.09
N ARG A 28 2.99 -3.66 4.14
CA ARG A 28 2.48 -2.74 5.17
C ARG A 28 1.41 -1.86 4.55
N VAL A 29 0.22 -1.88 5.12
CA VAL A 29 -0.96 -1.17 4.63
C VAL A 29 -1.31 -0.09 5.65
N SER A 30 -1.11 1.17 5.26
CA SER A 30 -1.55 2.31 6.07
C SER A 30 -3.03 2.59 5.80
N VAL A 31 -3.90 2.24 6.75
CA VAL A 31 -5.36 2.39 6.62
C VAL A 31 -5.80 3.83 6.88
N THR A 32 -5.09 4.55 7.74
CA THR A 32 -5.40 5.95 8.07
C THR A 32 -4.11 6.71 8.39
N ASP A 33 -4.16 8.00 8.11
CA ASP A 33 -3.17 9.01 8.50
C ASP A 33 -3.46 9.63 9.88
N ARG A 34 -4.60 9.27 10.50
CA ARG A 34 -4.99 9.76 11.82
C ARG A 34 -4.36 8.92 12.92
N CYS A 35 -3.70 9.60 13.84
CA CYS A 35 -3.17 9.02 15.07
C CYS A 35 -3.64 9.87 16.26
N ASP A 36 -3.93 9.23 17.39
CA ASP A 36 -4.34 9.92 18.62
C ASP A 36 -3.14 10.56 19.34
N PHE A 37 -1.92 10.14 19.01
CA PHE A 37 -0.70 10.71 19.54
C PHE A 37 -0.15 11.83 18.64
N ARG A 38 0.59 12.77 19.24
CA ARG A 38 1.29 13.88 18.58
C ARG A 38 2.77 13.82 18.90
N CYS A 39 3.41 12.74 18.46
CA CYS A 39 4.83 12.55 18.69
C CYS A 39 5.63 13.54 17.83
N THR A 40 6.48 14.37 18.44
CA THR A 40 7.30 15.39 17.76
C THR A 40 8.22 14.84 16.67
N TYR A 41 8.60 13.56 16.77
CA TYR A 41 9.44 12.87 15.79
C TYR A 41 8.65 12.15 14.67
N CYS A 42 7.31 12.11 14.74
CA CYS A 42 6.49 11.33 13.82
C CYS A 42 5.39 12.16 13.14
N MET A 43 4.68 13.01 13.90
CA MET A 43 3.64 13.88 13.38
C MET A 43 4.02 15.33 13.60
N ALA A 44 3.92 16.13 12.53
CA ALA A 44 4.07 17.57 12.62
C ALA A 44 2.92 18.18 13.44
N GLU A 45 3.20 19.30 14.10
CA GLU A 45 2.27 20.00 14.99
C GLU A 45 1.03 20.52 14.25
N HIS A 46 1.18 20.87 12.97
CA HIS A 46 0.09 21.25 12.06
C HIS A 46 0.03 20.28 10.87
N MET A 47 -0.82 19.25 10.97
CA MET A 47 -1.10 18.33 9.87
C MET A 47 -2.42 18.69 9.18
N THR A 48 -2.40 18.68 7.85
CA THR A 48 -3.63 18.63 7.05
C THR A 48 -3.92 17.17 6.75
N PHE A 49 -4.96 16.62 7.39
CA PHE A 49 -5.38 15.25 7.15
C PHE A 49 -5.94 15.09 5.74
N LEU A 50 -5.74 13.91 5.16
CA LEU A 50 -6.33 13.57 3.88
C LEU A 50 -7.86 13.61 3.99
N PRO A 51 -8.55 14.16 2.98
CA PRO A 51 -9.99 13.98 2.82
C PRO A 51 -10.33 12.49 2.81
N LYS A 52 -11.42 12.08 3.48
CA LYS A 52 -11.84 10.66 3.54
C LYS A 52 -11.97 10.00 2.16
N LYS A 53 -12.32 10.77 1.14
CA LYS A 53 -12.46 10.30 -0.25
C LYS A 53 -11.14 9.85 -0.90
N ASP A 54 -10.00 10.28 -0.34
CA ASP A 54 -8.68 9.96 -0.84
C ASP A 54 -8.07 8.77 -0.06
N LEU A 55 -8.79 8.23 0.92
CA LEU A 55 -8.47 6.96 1.58
C LEU A 55 -9.07 5.81 0.79
N LEU A 56 -8.32 4.71 0.69
CA LEU A 56 -8.81 3.48 0.10
C LEU A 56 -9.99 2.95 0.93
N THR A 57 -11.03 2.53 0.23
CA THR A 57 -12.14 1.79 0.84
C THR A 57 -11.66 0.40 1.29
N LEU A 58 -12.43 -0.24 2.17
CA LEU A 58 -12.12 -1.59 2.63
C LEU A 58 -12.10 -2.61 1.46
N GLU A 59 -12.97 -2.43 0.47
CA GLU A 59 -13.04 -3.27 -0.72
C GLU A 59 -11.80 -3.13 -1.62
N GLU A 60 -11.31 -1.90 -1.78
CA GLU A 60 -10.08 -1.65 -2.54
C GLU A 60 -8.85 -2.21 -1.81
N LEU A 61 -8.81 -2.09 -0.48
CA LEU A 61 -7.76 -2.69 0.34
C LEU A 61 -7.75 -4.22 0.22
N ASP A 62 -8.92 -4.85 0.28
CA ASP A 62 -9.05 -6.31 0.13
C ASP A 62 -8.57 -6.78 -1.24
N ARG A 63 -9.03 -6.11 -2.31
CA ARG A 63 -8.62 -6.42 -3.68
C ARG A 63 -7.11 -6.26 -3.87
N LEU A 64 -6.52 -5.20 -3.30
CA LEU A 64 -5.09 -4.95 -3.35
C LEU A 64 -4.31 -6.04 -2.60
N CYS A 65 -4.71 -6.34 -1.37
CA CYS A 65 -4.06 -7.33 -0.52
C CYS A 65 -4.08 -8.72 -1.15
N THR A 66 -5.23 -9.13 -1.69
CA THR A 66 -5.40 -10.40 -2.39
C THR A 66 -4.45 -10.53 -3.57
N ALA A 67 -4.37 -9.49 -4.42
CA ALA A 67 -3.45 -9.48 -5.55
C ALA A 67 -1.98 -9.62 -5.12
N PHE A 68 -1.56 -9.02 -3.99
CA PHE A 68 -0.21 -9.17 -3.46
C PHE A 68 0.05 -10.54 -2.85
N ILE A 69 -0.94 -11.14 -2.19
CA ILE A 69 -0.85 -12.50 -1.62
C ILE A 69 -0.63 -13.52 -2.75
N GLU A 70 -1.35 -13.38 -3.87
CA GLU A 70 -1.17 -14.21 -5.06
C GLU A 70 0.25 -14.13 -5.65
N LYS A 71 0.97 -13.02 -5.40
CA LYS A 71 2.37 -12.82 -5.83
C LYS A 71 3.41 -13.26 -4.80
N GLY A 72 2.98 -13.85 -3.69
CA GLY A 72 3.87 -14.44 -2.68
C GLY A 72 4.06 -13.64 -1.40
N VAL A 73 3.30 -12.55 -1.19
CA VAL A 73 3.25 -11.89 0.12
C VAL A 73 2.65 -12.83 1.16
N ARG A 74 3.30 -12.94 2.31
CA ARG A 74 2.91 -13.84 3.42
C ARG A 74 2.48 -13.11 4.68
N LYS A 75 2.85 -11.83 4.82
CA LYS A 75 2.58 -11.06 6.03
C LYS A 75 2.04 -9.68 5.66
N LEU A 76 0.91 -9.31 6.26
CA LEU A 76 0.27 -8.02 6.12
C LEU A 76 0.24 -7.31 7.50
N ARG A 77 0.46 -6.00 7.53
CA ARG A 77 0.39 -5.17 8.75
C ARG A 77 -0.31 -3.85 8.49
#